data_AF-A0A956EQ76-F1
#
_entry.id   AF-A0A956EQ76-F1
#
_cell.length_a   1.000
_cell.length_b   1.000
_cell.length_c   1.000
_cell.angle_alpha   90.00
_cell.angle_beta   90.00
_cell.angle_gamma   90.00
#
_symmetry.space_group_name_H-M   'P 1'
#
loop_
_entity.id
_entity.type
_entity.pdbx_description
1 polymer ?
#
loop_
_entity_poly.entity_id
_entity_poly.type
_entity_poly.pdbx_seq_one_letter_code
_entity_poly.pdbx_strand_id
1 'polypeptide(L)'
;MASALLPGCRRISKRTLKDTEGRSFEAECDRNGTCKLKQVAGPEAPADKPALALSSEARLVGVCNVSQGGTAAPGDCRAIECSTDTDCPPALGEKDGTCVNHLCISPTGEQGVADAVMMCLAGTGLGRTKPSQVGLYAMALNCGNPCVVPKPCRQP
;
A
#
# COMPACT_ATOMS: atom_id res chain seq x y z
N MET A 1 4.93 -17.64 -4.24
CA MET A 1 3.90 -16.63 -4.51
C MET A 1 3.34 -16.18 -3.17
N ALA A 2 3.69 -14.97 -2.69
CA ALA A 2 3.15 -14.47 -1.44
C ALA A 2 1.69 -14.02 -1.69
N SER A 3 0.78 -14.49 -0.84
CA SER A 3 -0.65 -14.20 -0.91
C SER A 3 -0.98 -13.31 0.28
N ALA A 4 -1.57 -12.14 0.06
CA ALA A 4 -2.08 -11.30 1.13
C ALA A 4 -3.59 -11.53 1.27
N LEU A 5 -4.02 -11.91 2.47
CA LEU A 5 -5.42 -12.02 2.85
C LEU A 5 -5.99 -10.60 3.02
N LEU A 6 -6.68 -10.04 2.03
CA LEU A 6 -7.79 -9.18 2.39
C LEU A 6 -8.95 -10.12 2.72
N PRO A 7 -9.76 -9.88 3.74
CA PRO A 7 -10.95 -10.68 3.93
C PRO A 7 -12.05 -10.23 2.96
N GLY A 8 -12.61 -11.17 2.17
CA GLY A 8 -13.93 -11.19 1.54
C GLY A 8 -14.32 -10.27 0.36
N CYS A 9 -13.59 -10.32 -0.75
CA CYS A 9 -14.19 -10.02 -2.06
C CYS A 9 -15.30 -11.05 -2.32
N ARG A 10 -16.58 -10.72 -2.52
CA ARG A 10 -17.60 -11.77 -2.82
C ARG A 10 -17.57 -12.28 -4.27
N ARG A 11 -16.79 -11.65 -5.15
CA ARG A 11 -16.59 -12.03 -6.56
C ARG A 11 -15.11 -11.93 -6.92
N ILE A 12 -14.65 -12.84 -7.78
CA ILE A 12 -13.32 -12.74 -8.37
C ILE A 12 -13.31 -11.45 -9.20
N SER A 13 -12.51 -10.48 -8.78
CA SER A 13 -12.34 -9.22 -9.50
C SER A 13 -10.90 -9.12 -9.97
N LYS A 14 -10.70 -8.89 -11.26
CA LYS A 14 -9.44 -8.43 -11.82
C LYS A 14 -9.47 -6.91 -11.90
N ARG A 15 -8.46 -6.26 -11.34
CA ARG A 15 -8.33 -4.80 -11.37
C ARG A 15 -6.88 -4.40 -11.59
N THR A 16 -6.70 -3.22 -12.15
CA THR A 16 -5.38 -2.61 -12.30
C THR A 16 -5.18 -1.63 -11.15
N LEU A 17 -4.13 -1.84 -10.36
CA LEU A 17 -3.74 -0.95 -9.27
C LEU A 17 -2.53 -0.13 -9.69
N LYS A 18 -2.42 1.08 -9.16
CA LYS A 18 -1.23 1.93 -9.27
C LYS A 18 -0.77 2.35 -7.89
N ASP A 19 0.53 2.46 -7.68
CA ASP A 19 1.07 3.01 -6.43
C ASP A 19 1.75 4.37 -6.64
N THR A 20 2.06 5.03 -5.53
CA THR A 20 2.73 6.33 -5.50
C THR A 20 4.17 6.34 -6.05
N GLU A 21 4.67 5.21 -6.58
CA GLU A 21 5.97 5.12 -7.27
C GLU A 21 5.79 4.86 -8.78
N GLY A 22 4.55 4.93 -9.27
CA GLY A 22 4.22 4.69 -10.67
C GLY A 22 4.28 3.22 -11.07
N ARG A 23 4.30 2.28 -10.12
CA ARG A 23 4.16 0.85 -10.43
C ARG A 23 2.71 0.54 -10.75
N SER A 24 2.51 -0.37 -11.72
CA SER A 24 1.20 -0.87 -12.08
C SER A 24 1.10 -2.36 -11.81
N PHE A 25 -0.03 -2.80 -11.27
CA PHE A 25 -0.25 -4.19 -10.86
C PHE A 25 -1.58 -4.70 -11.37
N GLU A 26 -1.61 -5.96 -11.79
CA GLU A 26 -2.83 -6.74 -11.90
C GLU A 26 -3.10 -7.39 -10.55
N ALA A 27 -4.26 -7.08 -9.97
CA ALA A 27 -4.75 -7.71 -8.76
C ALA A 27 -5.93 -8.62 -9.09
N GLU A 28 -5.80 -9.90 -8.71
CA GLU A 28 -6.89 -10.87 -8.77
C GLU A 28 -7.23 -11.30 -7.34
N CYS A 29 -8.39 -10.83 -6.86
CA CYS A 29 -8.85 -11.11 -5.51
C CYS A 29 -9.88 -12.22 -5.50
N ASP A 30 -9.66 -13.24 -4.66
CA ASP A 30 -10.54 -14.40 -4.55
C ASP A 30 -11.72 -14.17 -3.60
N ARG A 31 -12.61 -15.16 -3.45
CA ARG A 31 -13.80 -15.00 -2.61
C ARG A 31 -13.54 -14.80 -1.12
N ASN A 32 -12.35 -15.19 -0.69
CA ASN A 32 -11.88 -15.02 0.68
C ASN A 32 -11.19 -13.68 0.85
N GLY A 33 -11.15 -12.85 -0.21
CA GLY A 33 -10.48 -11.57 -0.38
C GLY A 33 -8.96 -11.69 -0.53
N THR A 34 -8.41 -12.89 -0.63
CA THR A 34 -6.97 -13.02 -0.86
C THR A 34 -6.66 -12.47 -2.23
N CYS A 35 -5.82 -11.44 -2.30
CA CYS A 35 -5.43 -10.82 -3.56
C CYS A 35 -4.08 -11.35 -4.01
N LYS A 36 -4.04 -11.89 -5.22
CA LYS A 36 -2.81 -12.19 -5.94
C LYS A 36 -2.43 -10.96 -6.74
N LEU A 37 -1.22 -10.47 -6.51
CA LEU A 37 -0.66 -9.31 -7.19
C LEU A 37 0.39 -9.76 -8.19
N LYS A 38 0.35 -9.18 -9.38
CA LYS A 38 1.38 -9.28 -10.40
C LYS A 38 1.73 -7.88 -10.88
N GLN A 39 2.99 -7.47 -10.70
CA GLN A 39 3.45 -6.23 -11.31
C GLN A 39 3.52 -6.38 -12.83
N VAL A 40 2.98 -5.39 -13.54
CA VAL A 40 2.93 -5.37 -15.01
C VAL A 40 3.72 -4.20 -15.61
N ALA A 41 3.99 -3.14 -14.84
CA ALA A 41 4.81 -2.02 -15.28
C ALA A 41 5.43 -1.25 -14.09
N GLY A 42 6.37 -0.35 -14.40
CA GLY A 42 7.04 0.54 -13.44
C GLY A 42 8.31 -0.05 -12.81
N PRO A 43 8.91 0.66 -11.82
CA PRO A 43 10.17 0.26 -11.20
C PRO A 43 10.13 -1.15 -10.58
N GLU A 44 11.16 -1.95 -10.82
CA GLU A 44 11.24 -3.32 -10.33
C GLU A 44 11.45 -3.39 -8.81
N ALA A 45 10.88 -4.42 -8.17
CA ALA A 45 11.08 -4.67 -6.75
C ALA A 45 12.57 -4.93 -6.43
N PRO A 46 13.03 -4.57 -5.21
CA PRO A 46 14.37 -4.94 -4.74
C PRO A 46 14.60 -6.46 -4.80
N ALA A 47 15.81 -6.89 -5.15
CA ALA A 47 16.16 -8.29 -5.35
C ALA A 47 15.96 -9.17 -4.09
N ASP A 48 16.11 -8.59 -2.90
CA ASP A 48 15.91 -9.24 -1.60
C ASP A 48 14.43 -9.35 -1.17
N LYS A 49 13.54 -8.62 -1.86
CA LYS A 49 12.09 -8.58 -1.61
C LYS A 49 11.29 -8.69 -2.92
N PRO A 50 11.42 -9.82 -3.65
CA PRO A 50 10.84 -9.96 -4.98
C PRO A 50 9.33 -10.25 -4.96
N ALA A 51 8.75 -10.57 -3.80
CA ALA A 51 7.34 -10.87 -3.69
C ALA A 51 6.53 -9.61 -3.34
N LEU A 52 5.24 -9.63 -3.67
CA LEU A 52 4.32 -8.53 -3.43
C LEU A 52 3.26 -8.96 -2.41
N ALA A 53 2.92 -8.05 -1.51
CA ALA A 53 1.80 -8.20 -0.59
C ALA A 53 0.95 -6.93 -0.63
N LEU A 54 -0.36 -7.08 -0.46
CA LEU A 54 -1.22 -5.95 -0.16
C LEU A 54 -1.23 -5.73 1.35
N SER A 55 -1.08 -4.49 1.80
CA SER A 55 -1.21 -4.12 3.21
C SER A 55 -2.41 -3.21 3.41
N SER A 56 -3.13 -3.46 4.50
CA SER A 56 -4.22 -2.65 5.03
C SER A 56 -4.13 -2.57 6.56
N GLU A 57 -2.89 -2.60 7.09
CA GLU A 57 -2.62 -2.61 8.54
C GLU A 57 -3.05 -1.31 9.26
N ALA A 58 -3.19 -0.21 8.51
CA ALA A 58 -3.64 1.08 9.01
C ALA A 58 -4.69 1.65 8.04
N ARG A 59 -4.87 2.97 8.00
CA ARG A 59 -5.90 3.59 7.17
C ARG A 59 -5.61 3.49 5.67
N LEU A 60 -4.37 3.62 5.23
CA LEU A 60 -4.00 3.54 3.81
C LEU A 60 -3.84 2.08 3.38
N VAL A 61 -4.29 1.79 2.16
CA VAL A 61 -4.03 0.52 1.48
C VAL A 61 -2.80 0.68 0.61
N GLY A 62 -1.85 -0.26 0.72
CA GLY A 62 -0.59 -0.19 0.01
C GLY A 62 -0.15 -1.51 -0.61
N VAL A 63 0.76 -1.43 -1.59
CA VAL A 63 1.49 -2.59 -2.12
C VAL A 63 2.90 -2.59 -1.54
N CYS A 64 3.27 -3.70 -0.89
CA CYS A 64 4.54 -3.87 -0.21
C CYS A 64 5.43 -4.89 -0.92
N ASN A 65 6.72 -4.57 -1.01
CA ASN A 65 7.73 -5.55 -1.38
C ASN A 65 8.06 -6.41 -0.15
N VAL A 66 7.99 -7.73 -0.29
CA VAL A 66 8.26 -8.66 0.80
C VAL A 66 9.25 -9.73 0.36
N SER A 67 10.07 -10.19 1.29
CA SER A 67 10.85 -11.41 1.07
C SER A 67 9.89 -12.60 0.91
N GLN A 68 10.34 -13.66 0.24
CA GLN A 68 9.49 -14.82 0.01
C GLN A 68 9.08 -15.46 1.34
N GLY A 69 7.77 -15.42 1.64
CA GLY A 69 7.21 -15.91 2.91
C GLY A 69 7.41 -14.96 4.11
N GLY A 70 7.92 -13.75 3.88
CA GLY A 70 8.07 -12.71 4.90
C GLY A 70 6.81 -11.85 5.09
N THR A 71 6.84 -11.02 6.13
CA THR A 71 5.81 -10.01 6.41
C THR A 71 6.19 -8.67 5.81
N ALA A 72 5.19 -7.84 5.50
CA ALA A 72 5.42 -6.47 5.08
C ALA A 72 5.95 -5.63 6.24
N ALA A 73 6.97 -4.81 5.99
CA ALA A 73 7.31 -3.70 6.87
C ALA A 73 6.78 -2.41 6.25
N PRO A 74 6.34 -1.42 7.06
CA PRO A 74 5.76 -0.18 6.54
C PRO A 74 6.63 0.55 5.51
N GLY A 75 7.96 0.48 5.66
CA GLY A 75 8.91 1.14 4.75
C GLY A 75 8.96 0.51 3.35
N ASP A 76 8.50 -0.73 3.22
CA ASP A 76 8.46 -1.46 1.95
C ASP A 76 7.14 -1.27 1.19
N CYS A 77 6.18 -0.59 1.82
CA CYS A 77 4.85 -0.34 1.29
C CYS A 77 4.77 1.00 0.56
N ARG A 78 3.95 1.04 -0.49
CA ARG A 78 3.59 2.27 -1.21
C ARG A 78 2.08 2.33 -1.31
N ALA A 79 1.52 3.50 -1.00
CA ALA A 79 0.08 3.69 -1.02
C ALA A 79 -0.45 3.49 -2.45
N ILE A 80 -1.66 2.94 -2.55
CA ILE A 80 -2.33 2.76 -3.84
C ILE A 80 -3.03 4.05 -4.20
N GLU A 81 -2.78 4.52 -5.41
CA GLU A 81 -3.44 5.68 -6.00
C GLU A 81 -4.77 5.29 -6.63
N CYS A 82 -5.74 6.20 -6.56
CA CYS A 82 -7.07 6.01 -7.14
C CYS A 82 -7.62 7.30 -7.72
N SER A 83 -8.49 7.16 -8.71
CA SER A 83 -9.38 8.23 -9.17
C SER A 83 -10.80 8.02 -8.69
N THR A 84 -11.19 6.76 -8.49
CA THR A 84 -12.52 6.34 -8.07
C THR A 84 -12.45 5.16 -7.10
N ASP A 85 -13.54 4.91 -6.38
CA ASP A 85 -13.68 3.77 -5.47
C ASP A 85 -13.45 2.41 -6.16
N THR A 86 -13.75 2.31 -7.46
CA THR A 86 -13.56 1.06 -8.22
C THR A 86 -12.09 0.72 -8.46
N ASP A 87 -11.19 1.71 -8.38
CA ASP A 87 -9.75 1.50 -8.50
C ASP A 87 -9.17 0.84 -7.24
N CYS A 88 -9.84 1.01 -6.10
CA CYS A 88 -9.35 0.53 -4.81
C CYS A 88 -9.74 -0.93 -4.55
N PRO A 89 -8.84 -1.72 -3.94
CA PRO A 89 -9.20 -3.05 -3.45
C PRO A 89 -10.38 -2.94 -2.46
N PRO A 90 -11.41 -3.79 -2.60
CA PRO A 90 -12.59 -3.71 -1.75
C PRO A 90 -12.28 -4.23 -0.34
N ALA A 91 -12.90 -3.61 0.66
CA ALA A 91 -12.91 -4.14 2.01
C ALA A 91 -13.87 -5.34 2.13
N LEU A 92 -13.83 -6.03 3.27
CA LEU A 92 -14.67 -7.19 3.56
C LEU A 92 -16.15 -6.88 3.38
N GLY A 93 -16.79 -7.59 2.45
CA GLY A 93 -18.24 -7.47 2.21
C GLY A 93 -18.63 -6.30 1.31
N GLU A 94 -17.67 -5.50 0.85
CA GLU A 94 -17.89 -4.40 -0.08
C GLU A 94 -17.65 -4.84 -1.53
N LYS A 95 -18.27 -4.12 -2.47
CA LYS A 95 -18.11 -4.38 -3.90
C LYS A 95 -16.85 -3.69 -4.44
N ASP A 96 -16.62 -2.47 -3.97
CA ASP A 96 -15.57 -1.56 -4.37
C ASP A 96 -14.80 -1.12 -3.12
N GLY A 97 -13.61 -0.55 -3.28
CA GLY A 97 -12.85 0.01 -2.16
C GLY A 97 -13.29 1.44 -1.88
N THR A 98 -12.51 2.16 -1.07
CA THR A 98 -12.78 3.58 -0.79
C THR A 98 -11.60 4.42 -1.23
N CYS A 99 -11.88 5.39 -2.11
CA CYS A 99 -10.91 6.35 -2.61
C CYS A 99 -11.11 7.71 -1.92
N VAL A 100 -10.09 8.17 -1.20
CA VAL A 100 -10.11 9.48 -0.54
C VAL A 100 -8.83 10.22 -0.85
N ASN A 101 -8.94 11.45 -1.36
CA ASN A 101 -7.80 12.30 -1.72
C ASN A 101 -6.80 11.55 -2.62
N HIS A 102 -7.31 10.87 -3.64
CA HIS A 102 -6.52 10.08 -4.59
C HIS A 102 -5.76 8.87 -4.02
N LEU A 103 -6.04 8.49 -2.78
CA LEU A 103 -5.43 7.31 -2.14
C LEU A 103 -6.50 6.32 -1.69
N CYS A 104 -6.20 5.03 -1.86
CA CYS A 104 -7.06 3.98 -1.37
C CYS A 104 -6.95 3.85 0.15
N ILE A 105 -8.10 3.80 0.81
CA ILE A 105 -8.19 3.69 2.26
C ILE A 105 -9.00 2.46 2.69
N SER A 106 -8.67 1.94 3.87
CA SER A 106 -9.49 1.05 4.66
C SER A 106 -10.42 1.89 5.55
N PRO A 107 -11.75 1.87 5.36
CA PRO A 107 -12.68 2.70 6.12
C PRO A 107 -12.68 2.44 7.63
N THR A 108 -12.33 1.22 8.01
CA THR A 108 -12.25 0.78 9.42
C THR A 108 -10.85 0.97 10.01
N GLY A 109 -9.86 1.33 9.20
CA GLY A 109 -8.49 1.56 9.62
C GLY A 109 -8.31 2.93 10.27
N GLU A 110 -7.69 2.94 11.45
CA GLU A 110 -7.24 4.19 12.07
C GLU A 110 -5.92 4.67 11.47
N GLN A 111 -5.71 5.99 11.48
CA GLN A 111 -4.46 6.55 10.97
C GLN A 111 -3.30 6.15 11.89
N GLY A 112 -2.33 5.43 11.34
CA GLY A 112 -1.20 4.86 12.07
C GLY A 112 0.16 5.24 11.49
N VAL A 113 1.22 4.74 12.14
CA VAL A 113 2.61 4.96 11.72
C VAL A 113 2.84 4.46 10.29
N ALA A 114 2.17 3.38 9.88
CA ALA A 114 2.29 2.86 8.52
C ALA A 114 1.80 3.87 7.46
N ASP A 115 0.74 4.62 7.77
CA ASP A 115 0.24 5.68 6.88
C ASP A 115 1.24 6.82 6.76
N ALA A 116 1.78 7.26 7.90
CA ALA A 116 2.82 8.28 7.94
C ALA A 116 4.05 7.86 7.13
N VAL A 117 4.47 6.60 7.23
CA VAL A 117 5.61 6.07 6.47
C VAL A 117 5.33 6.06 4.98
N MET A 118 4.17 5.54 4.56
CA MET A 118 3.80 5.49 3.15
C MET A 118 3.70 6.90 2.55
N MET A 119 3.11 7.86 3.26
CA MET A 119 3.03 9.24 2.79
C MET A 119 4.40 9.93 2.75
N CYS A 120 5.26 9.72 3.75
CA CYS A 120 6.60 10.29 3.75
C CYS A 120 7.52 9.70 2.69
N LEU A 121 7.29 8.46 2.26
CA LEU A 121 8.11 7.79 1.25
C LEU A 121 7.54 7.88 -0.17
N ALA A 122 6.35 8.45 -0.36
CA ALA A 122 5.71 8.57 -1.66
C ALA A 122 6.60 9.34 -2.66
N GLY A 123 6.83 8.75 -3.84
CA GLY A 123 7.59 9.35 -4.93
C GLY A 123 9.11 9.43 -4.69
N THR A 124 9.63 8.74 -3.66
CA THR A 124 11.06 8.80 -3.31
C THR A 124 11.89 7.68 -3.95
N GLY A 125 11.22 6.75 -4.63
CA GLY A 125 11.77 5.49 -5.13
C GLY A 125 11.51 4.34 -4.14
N LEU A 126 11.77 3.11 -4.61
CA LEU A 126 11.62 1.90 -3.80
C LEU A 126 12.76 1.74 -2.78
N GLY A 127 12.47 0.98 -1.72
CA GLY A 127 13.43 0.68 -0.66
C GLY A 127 13.74 1.87 0.25
N ARG A 128 14.89 1.78 0.92
CA ARG A 128 15.39 2.78 1.90
C ARG A 128 16.92 2.92 1.79
N THR A 129 17.43 3.07 0.57
CA THR A 129 18.87 3.10 0.30
C THR A 129 19.44 4.51 0.23
N LYS A 130 18.61 5.52 -0.05
CA LYS A 130 19.04 6.91 -0.11
C LYS A 130 18.97 7.57 1.28
N PRO A 131 19.92 8.45 1.65
CA PRO A 131 19.86 9.19 2.91
C PRO A 131 18.55 9.97 3.10
N SER A 132 17.98 10.52 2.03
CA SER A 132 16.68 11.22 2.08
C SER A 132 15.53 10.29 2.49
N GLN A 133 15.49 9.05 1.99
CA GLN A 133 14.48 8.05 2.36
C GLN A 133 14.62 7.66 3.83
N VAL A 134 15.85 7.53 4.34
CA VAL A 134 16.11 7.22 5.76
C VAL A 134 15.59 8.34 6.66
N GLY A 135 15.86 9.60 6.30
CA GLY A 135 15.36 10.76 7.03
C GLY A 135 13.83 10.86 7.04
N LEU A 136 13.19 10.66 5.88
CA LEU A 136 11.72 10.65 5.75
C LEU A 136 11.07 9.52 6.53
N TYR A 137 11.66 8.33 6.50
CA TYR A 137 11.20 7.19 7.29
C TYR A 137 11.31 7.48 8.80
N ALA A 138 12.44 8.01 9.26
CA ALA A 138 12.62 8.38 10.67
C ALA A 138 11.63 9.48 11.12
N MET A 139 11.33 10.45 10.25
CA MET A 139 10.33 11.47 10.51
C MET A 139 8.93 10.86 10.67
N ALA A 140 8.56 9.93 9.78
CA ALA A 140 7.29 9.22 9.83
C ALA A 140 7.09 8.43 11.13
N LEU A 141 8.14 7.76 11.62
CA LEU A 141 8.09 7.01 12.88
C LEU A 141 7.76 7.89 14.10
N ASN A 142 7.96 9.20 14.00
CA ASN A 142 7.70 10.17 15.07
C ASN A 142 6.37 10.92 14.90
N CYS A 143 5.34 10.30 14.29
CA CYS A 143 4.03 10.95 14.08
C CYS A 143 3.21 11.22 15.36
N GLY A 144 3.62 10.68 16.52
CA GLY A 144 2.97 10.90 17.81
C GLY A 144 1.75 9.99 18.08
N ASN A 145 1.00 10.30 19.15
CA ASN A 145 -0.25 9.64 19.52
C ASN A 145 -1.31 10.69 19.92
N PRO A 146 -2.39 10.90 19.15
CA PRO A 146 -2.73 10.20 17.90
C PRO A 146 -1.70 10.47 16.80
N CYS A 147 -1.51 9.50 15.90
CA CYS A 147 -0.54 9.63 14.82
C CYS A 147 -0.99 10.70 13.81
N VAL A 148 -0.22 11.78 13.71
CA VAL A 148 -0.45 12.86 12.75
C VAL A 148 0.68 12.88 11.75
N VAL A 149 0.37 12.72 10.47
CA VAL A 149 1.40 12.69 9.43
C VAL A 149 2.19 14.01 9.42
N PRO A 150 3.54 13.94 9.44
CA PRO A 150 4.39 15.13 9.44
C PRO A 150 4.07 16.06 8.28
N LYS A 151 4.07 17.38 8.52
CA LYS A 151 3.73 18.40 7.50
C LYS A 151 4.47 18.22 6.16
N PRO A 152 5.79 17.94 6.13
CA PRO A 152 6.52 17.77 4.87
C PRO A 152 6.06 16.56 4.04
N CYS A 153 5.38 15.60 4.66
CA CYS A 153 4.94 14.36 4.04
C CYS A 153 3.47 14.37 3.62
N ARG A 154 2.72 15.43 3.94
CA ARG A 154 1.31 15.52 3.58
C ARG A 154 1.23 15.80 2.07
N GLN A 155 0.45 14.99 1.38
CA GLN A 155 0.13 15.27 -0.02
C GLN A 155 -0.77 16.53 -0.08
N PRO A 156 -0.59 17.39 -1.11
CA PRO A 156 -1.35 18.63 -1.27
C PRO A 156 -2.86 18.41 -1.44
#